data_AF-A0A1E1IVA2-F1
#
_entry.id   AF-A0A1E1IVA2-F1
#
_cell.length_a   1.000
_cell.length_b   1.000
_cell.length_c   1.000
_cell.angle_alpha   90.00
_cell.angle_beta   90.00
_cell.angle_gamma   90.00
#
_symmetry.space_group_name_H-M   'P 1'
#
loop_
_entity.id
_entity.type
_entity.pdbx_description
1 polymer ?
#
loop_
_entity_poly.entity_id
_entity_poly.type
_entity_poly.pdbx_seq_one_letter_code
_entity_poly.pdbx_strand_id
1 'polypeptide(L)'
;MSIYCRLASPPVFLRALHTVSVSRDGWATVVFTDSHVVLHVEGTDENMTATCTLPKNLFAEYAVVETRFALHIPTLIDALLMLGPSVATASTRAVLAYPTDDAKLLVELTPADRFAGGGSPTLSDLGVGGDRMLQSLLVTRNVRDHLLDLRFSEAALLAQVTLQGDAVRDLIADVTAAQCTEVSIRIDPKLGVLLRGEGGPYGEVEAHVNANSEVLLSLSRERSASTRVYTHHLALACGARGGTGGGGSSSGGSGAGGTGGGRLRGTVPGGGGSSTRDGRLSNTDYILMGLAASAVGAGGSGSGGAAVGTLFGGFERLTLQINAQRQLSVLHMQRDHELKVSVTVVVMPLSSVYDVL
;
A
#
# COMPACT_ATOMS: atom_id res chain seq x y z
N MET A 1 -8.94 -27.49 -12.84
CA MET A 1 -8.68 -26.05 -12.58
C MET A 1 -9.72 -25.58 -11.58
N SER A 2 -9.30 -25.11 -10.41
CA SER A 2 -10.23 -24.61 -9.39
C SER A 2 -10.44 -23.10 -9.49
N ILE A 3 -9.48 -22.34 -10.02
CA ILE A 3 -9.64 -20.89 -10.26
C ILE A 3 -9.16 -20.56 -11.67
N TYR A 4 -9.95 -19.76 -12.38
CA TYR A 4 -9.56 -19.05 -13.58
C TYR A 4 -10.20 -17.65 -13.56
N CYS A 5 -9.37 -16.63 -13.44
CA CYS A 5 -9.79 -15.24 -13.34
C CYS A 5 -8.98 -14.36 -14.31
N ARG A 6 -9.65 -13.64 -15.21
CA ARG A 6 -9.03 -12.60 -16.05
C ARG A 6 -9.32 -11.24 -15.46
N LEU A 7 -8.30 -10.45 -15.13
CA LEU A 7 -8.46 -9.11 -14.56
C LEU A 7 -9.06 -8.16 -15.62
N ALA A 8 -10.14 -7.47 -15.29
CA ALA A 8 -10.66 -6.38 -16.13
C ALA A 8 -9.83 -5.10 -15.93
N SER A 9 -9.35 -4.86 -14.71
CA SER A 9 -8.50 -3.72 -14.36
C SER A 9 -7.31 -4.16 -13.52
N PRO A 10 -6.19 -4.57 -14.16
CA PRO A 10 -4.93 -4.84 -13.45
C PRO A 10 -4.45 -3.70 -12.54
N PRO A 11 -4.58 -2.40 -12.90
CA PRO A 11 -4.15 -1.31 -12.03
C PRO A 11 -4.89 -1.25 -10.69
N VAL A 12 -6.21 -1.48 -10.70
CA VAL A 12 -7.02 -1.48 -9.48
C VAL A 12 -6.65 -2.67 -8.59
N PHE A 13 -6.42 -3.84 -9.20
CA PHE A 13 -5.96 -5.03 -8.48
C PHE A 13 -4.58 -4.79 -7.83
N LEU A 14 -3.63 -4.24 -8.57
CA LEU A 14 -2.30 -3.89 -8.05
C LEU A 14 -2.38 -2.86 -6.92
N ARG A 15 -3.20 -1.81 -7.05
CA ARG A 15 -3.43 -0.82 -5.99
C ARG A 15 -3.98 -1.48 -4.73
N ALA A 16 -4.91 -2.42 -4.87
CA ALA A 16 -5.44 -3.17 -3.74
C ALA A 16 -4.36 -4.04 -3.06
N LEU A 17 -3.51 -4.72 -3.84
CA LEU A 17 -2.38 -5.50 -3.31
C LEU A 17 -1.35 -4.63 -2.57
N HIS A 18 -1.01 -3.47 -3.11
CA HIS A 18 -0.11 -2.52 -2.45
C HIS A 18 -0.72 -1.96 -1.17
N THR A 19 -2.04 -1.76 -1.13
CA THR A 19 -2.71 -1.27 0.08
C THR A 19 -2.79 -2.33 1.17
N VAL A 20 -3.08 -3.59 0.82
CA VAL A 20 -3.21 -4.69 1.79
C VAL A 20 -1.86 -5.22 2.28
N SER A 21 -0.75 -4.92 1.61
CA SER A 21 0.62 -5.31 1.98
C SER A 21 1.12 -4.54 3.21
N VAL A 22 0.53 -4.79 4.37
CA VAL A 22 0.88 -4.13 5.64
C VAL A 22 2.13 -4.69 6.32
N SER A 23 2.81 -5.65 5.67
CA SER A 23 4.08 -6.24 6.08
C SER A 23 5.01 -6.39 4.87
N ARG A 24 6.32 -6.25 5.09
CA ARG A 24 7.36 -6.39 4.06
C ARG A 24 7.43 -7.81 3.48
N ASP A 25 7.26 -8.83 4.33
CA ASP A 25 7.21 -10.26 3.96
C ASP A 25 5.79 -10.78 4.23
N GLY A 26 4.80 -10.04 3.73
CA GLY A 26 3.39 -10.28 4.00
C GLY A 26 2.88 -11.50 3.25
N TRP A 27 2.37 -12.48 3.99
CA TRP A 27 1.57 -13.58 3.46
C TRP A 27 0.09 -13.23 3.62
N ALA A 28 -0.67 -13.39 2.54
CA ALA A 28 -2.11 -13.24 2.53
C ALA A 28 -2.78 -14.60 2.54
N THR A 29 -3.77 -14.79 3.41
CA THR A 29 -4.80 -15.79 3.20
C THR A 29 -5.73 -15.27 2.11
N VAL A 30 -5.83 -16.00 1.00
CA VAL A 30 -6.67 -15.66 -0.15
C VAL A 30 -7.81 -16.66 -0.23
N VAL A 31 -9.04 -16.15 -0.27
CA VAL A 31 -10.26 -16.95 -0.37
C VAL A 31 -11.01 -16.51 -1.63
N PHE A 32 -11.14 -17.42 -2.57
CA PHE A 32 -11.97 -17.24 -3.76
C PHE A 32 -13.34 -17.87 -3.51
N THR A 33 -14.40 -17.08 -3.66
CA THR A 33 -15.80 -17.53 -3.54
C THR A 33 -16.50 -17.43 -4.91
N ASP A 34 -17.80 -17.68 -4.98
CA ASP A 34 -18.58 -17.54 -6.21
C ASP A 34 -18.78 -16.07 -6.66
N SER A 35 -18.63 -15.13 -5.72
CA SER A 35 -19.08 -13.73 -5.85
C SER A 35 -17.97 -12.71 -5.62
N HIS A 36 -16.91 -13.08 -4.90
CA HIS A 36 -15.81 -12.17 -4.56
C HIS A 36 -14.54 -12.94 -4.13
N VAL A 37 -13.42 -12.22 -4.09
CA VAL A 37 -12.16 -12.69 -3.54
C VAL A 37 -11.83 -11.87 -2.29
N VAL A 38 -11.46 -12.55 -1.21
CA VAL A 38 -11.00 -11.91 0.03
C VAL A 38 -9.51 -12.16 0.19
N LEU A 39 -8.75 -11.12 0.48
CA LEU A 39 -7.37 -11.22 0.96
C LEU A 39 -7.33 -10.74 2.41
N HIS A 40 -6.76 -11.56 3.28
CA HIS A 40 -6.51 -11.20 4.67
C HIS A 40 -5.02 -11.29 4.96
N VAL A 41 -4.45 -10.21 5.51
CA VAL A 41 -3.02 -10.07 5.79
C VAL A 41 -2.84 -9.68 7.24
N GLU A 42 -1.93 -10.38 7.91
CA GLU A 42 -1.55 -10.13 9.29
C GLU A 42 -0.23 -9.33 9.29
N GLY A 43 -0.16 -8.29 10.12
CA GLY A 43 1.09 -7.59 10.42
C GLY A 43 2.07 -8.49 11.18
N THR A 44 3.36 -8.18 11.13
CA THR A 44 4.41 -9.00 11.79
C THR A 44 4.28 -9.08 13.30
N ASP A 45 3.65 -8.07 13.90
CA ASP A 45 3.66 -7.84 15.34
C ASP A 45 2.26 -8.00 15.97
N GLU A 46 1.35 -8.67 15.25
CA GLU A 46 -0.04 -8.92 15.65
C GLU A 46 -0.86 -7.66 16.04
N ASN A 47 -0.38 -6.49 15.62
CA ASN A 47 -0.94 -5.18 15.96
C ASN A 47 -1.66 -4.51 14.79
N MET A 48 -1.67 -5.17 13.63
CA MET A 48 -2.29 -4.65 12.42
C MET A 48 -2.83 -5.80 11.58
N THR A 49 -4.01 -5.62 11.01
CA THR A 49 -4.60 -6.54 10.02
C THR A 49 -5.09 -5.75 8.83
N ALA A 50 -5.01 -6.33 7.64
CA ALA A 50 -5.57 -5.75 6.44
C ALA A 50 -6.47 -6.76 5.73
N THR A 51 -7.66 -6.32 5.38
CA THR A 51 -8.64 -7.10 4.62
C THR A 51 -8.98 -6.37 3.34
N CYS A 52 -8.89 -7.08 2.23
CA CYS A 52 -9.27 -6.58 0.92
C CYS A 52 -10.38 -7.45 0.36
N THR A 53 -11.48 -6.83 -0.06
CA THR A 53 -12.57 -7.51 -0.75
C THR A 53 -12.62 -7.06 -2.19
N LEU A 54 -12.44 -8.02 -3.10
CA LEU A 54 -12.42 -7.81 -4.54
C LEU A 54 -13.68 -8.44 -5.15
N PRO A 55 -14.67 -7.64 -5.56
CA PRO A 55 -15.89 -8.17 -6.16
C PRO A 55 -15.62 -8.84 -7.50
N LYS A 56 -16.46 -9.83 -7.87
CA LYS A 56 -16.39 -10.55 -9.15
C LYS A 56 -16.35 -9.63 -10.38
N ASN A 57 -16.98 -8.46 -10.32
CA ASN A 57 -17.01 -7.50 -11.43
C ASN A 57 -15.65 -6.83 -11.71
N LEU A 58 -14.65 -6.98 -10.83
CA LEU A 58 -13.26 -6.60 -11.11
C LEU A 58 -12.61 -7.49 -12.18
N PHE A 59 -13.22 -8.63 -12.48
CA PHE A 59 -12.71 -9.63 -13.40
C PHE A 59 -13.56 -9.65 -14.67
N ALA A 60 -12.89 -9.65 -15.82
CA ALA A 60 -13.53 -9.81 -17.13
C ALA A 60 -14.06 -11.24 -17.32
N GLU A 61 -13.35 -12.22 -16.74
CA GLU A 61 -13.79 -13.61 -16.65
C GLU A 61 -13.52 -14.11 -15.23
N TYR A 62 -14.48 -14.82 -14.66
CA TYR A 62 -14.40 -15.32 -13.30
C TYR A 62 -15.07 -16.68 -13.20
N ALA A 63 -14.26 -17.73 -13.25
CA ALA A 63 -14.66 -19.12 -13.10
C ALA A 63 -13.91 -19.72 -11.91
N VAL A 64 -14.64 -19.89 -10.81
CA VAL A 64 -14.08 -20.27 -9.51
C VAL A 64 -14.89 -21.40 -8.91
N VAL A 65 -14.18 -22.41 -8.42
CA VAL A 65 -14.63 -23.33 -7.38
C VAL A 65 -14.07 -22.80 -6.06
N GLU A 66 -14.91 -22.73 -5.03
CA GLU A 66 -14.52 -22.16 -3.73
C GLU A 66 -13.20 -22.78 -3.25
N THR A 67 -12.18 -21.93 -3.09
CA THR A 67 -10.81 -22.36 -2.83
C THR A 67 -10.12 -21.35 -1.93
N ARG A 68 -9.30 -21.85 -1.00
CA ARG A 68 -8.51 -21.02 -0.09
C ARG A 68 -7.06 -21.49 -0.04
N PHE A 69 -6.12 -20.56 -0.05
CA PHE A 69 -4.69 -20.81 0.11
C PHE A 69 -3.99 -19.56 0.62
N ALA A 70 -2.76 -19.72 1.12
CA ALA A 70 -1.91 -18.61 1.49
C ALA A 70 -0.91 -18.30 0.36
N LEU A 71 -0.70 -17.01 0.08
CA LEU A 71 0.16 -16.52 -0.99
C LEU A 71 1.03 -15.35 -0.48
N HIS A 72 2.28 -15.31 -0.91
CA HIS A 72 3.18 -14.20 -0.60
C HIS A 72 2.88 -12.99 -1.51
N ILE A 73 2.47 -11.87 -0.92
CA ILE A 73 1.99 -10.70 -1.67
C ILE A 73 3.09 -10.04 -2.52
N PRO A 74 4.31 -9.77 -2.01
CA PRO A 74 5.36 -9.15 -2.81
C PRO A 74 5.65 -9.95 -4.09
N THR A 75 5.70 -11.28 -4.03
CA THR A 75 5.91 -12.10 -5.24
C THR A 75 4.74 -12.04 -6.22
N LEU A 76 3.51 -11.83 -5.74
CA LEU A 76 2.36 -11.61 -6.64
C LEU A 76 2.45 -10.24 -7.32
N ILE A 77 2.81 -9.20 -6.57
CA ILE A 77 3.04 -7.86 -7.11
C ILE A 77 4.14 -7.90 -8.17
N ASP A 78 5.28 -8.53 -7.86
CA ASP A 78 6.40 -8.66 -8.78
C ASP A 78 6.01 -9.42 -10.05
N ALA A 79 5.31 -10.56 -9.91
CA ALA A 79 4.81 -11.34 -11.03
C ALA A 79 3.90 -10.53 -11.95
N LEU A 80 3.03 -9.71 -11.38
CA LEU A 80 2.15 -8.82 -12.14
C LEU A 80 2.90 -7.66 -12.79
N LEU A 81 4.03 -7.22 -12.23
CA LEU A 81 4.83 -6.11 -12.75
C LEU A 81 5.99 -6.56 -13.67
N MET A 82 6.04 -7.84 -14.07
CA MET A 82 7.10 -8.37 -14.94
C MET A 82 7.21 -7.69 -16.31
N LEU A 83 6.10 -7.16 -16.85
CA LEU A 83 6.11 -6.34 -18.07
C LEU A 83 6.45 -4.85 -17.80
N GLY A 84 6.88 -4.52 -16.58
CA GLY A 84 7.15 -3.17 -16.12
C GLY A 84 5.88 -2.32 -15.94
N PRO A 85 6.01 -0.98 -15.90
CA PRO A 85 4.88 -0.07 -15.71
C PRO A 85 3.80 -0.16 -16.79
N SER A 86 4.07 -0.84 -17.90
CA SER A 86 3.10 -1.07 -18.97
C SER A 86 1.86 -1.85 -18.52
N VAL A 87 1.96 -2.63 -17.43
CA VAL A 87 0.84 -3.35 -16.80
C VAL A 87 -0.18 -2.40 -16.19
N ALA A 88 0.24 -1.16 -15.89
CA ALA A 88 -0.66 -0.10 -15.46
C ALA A 88 -1.62 0.35 -16.57
N THR A 89 -1.44 -0.12 -17.81
CA THR A 89 -2.31 0.20 -18.93
C THR A 89 -3.43 -0.82 -19.07
N ALA A 90 -4.64 -0.37 -19.40
CA ALA A 90 -5.82 -1.23 -19.58
C ALA A 90 -5.69 -2.27 -20.71
N SER A 91 -4.58 -2.25 -21.44
CA SER A 91 -4.34 -3.10 -22.60
C SER A 91 -3.60 -4.40 -22.23
N THR A 92 -2.97 -4.49 -21.05
CA THR A 92 -2.35 -5.75 -20.61
C THR A 92 -3.40 -6.76 -20.18
N ARG A 93 -3.41 -7.94 -20.83
CA ARG A 93 -4.23 -9.07 -20.38
C ARG A 93 -3.50 -9.77 -19.24
N ALA A 94 -4.08 -9.74 -18.04
CA ALA A 94 -3.56 -10.45 -16.87
C ALA A 94 -4.55 -11.54 -16.43
N VAL A 95 -4.04 -12.78 -16.29
CA VAL A 95 -4.82 -13.96 -15.89
C VAL A 95 -4.22 -14.57 -14.64
N LEU A 96 -5.09 -14.97 -13.71
CA LEU A 96 -4.78 -15.73 -12.51
C LEU A 96 -5.44 -17.11 -12.65
N ALA A 97 -4.63 -18.17 -12.62
CA ALA A 97 -5.12 -19.54 -12.72
C ALA A 97 -4.56 -20.39 -11.58
N TYR A 98 -5.41 -21.20 -10.95
CA TYR A 98 -5.00 -22.14 -9.91
C TYR A 98 -5.48 -23.54 -10.30
N PRO A 99 -4.59 -24.41 -10.82
CA PRO A 99 -4.89 -25.82 -11.01
C PRO A 99 -4.95 -26.53 -9.64
N THR A 100 -5.86 -27.48 -9.52
CA THR A 100 -6.09 -28.28 -8.30
C THR A 100 -4.88 -29.16 -7.94
N ASP A 101 -4.10 -29.56 -8.94
CA ASP A 101 -3.15 -30.67 -8.80
C ASP A 101 -1.76 -30.18 -8.37
N ASP A 102 -1.38 -28.96 -8.76
CA ASP A 102 -0.02 -28.42 -8.54
C ASP A 102 0.10 -27.52 -7.29
N ALA A 103 -1.02 -27.10 -6.70
CA ALA A 103 -1.09 -26.18 -5.57
C ALA A 103 -0.21 -24.91 -5.75
N LYS A 104 -0.17 -24.37 -6.98
CA LYS A 104 0.59 -23.17 -7.35
C LYS A 104 -0.29 -22.21 -8.13
N LEU A 105 -0.13 -20.92 -7.85
CA LEU A 105 -0.85 -19.89 -8.59
C LEU A 105 -0.06 -19.51 -9.84
N LEU A 106 -0.65 -19.72 -11.01
CA LEU A 106 -0.13 -19.27 -12.28
C LEU A 106 -0.62 -17.84 -12.56
N VAL A 107 0.31 -16.95 -12.85
CA VAL A 107 0.06 -15.58 -13.30
C VAL A 107 0.52 -15.49 -14.75
N GLU A 108 -0.40 -15.21 -15.67
CA GLU A 108 -0.10 -15.03 -17.08
C GLU A 108 -0.30 -13.56 -17.47
N LEU A 109 0.69 -13.00 -18.16
CA LEU A 109 0.65 -11.65 -18.70
C LEU A 109 0.84 -11.71 -20.22
N THR A 110 -0.11 -11.17 -20.97
CA THR A 110 0.02 -10.97 -22.41
C THR A 110 0.06 -9.46 -22.67
N PRO A 111 1.15 -8.93 -23.26
CA PRO A 111 1.18 -7.54 -23.69
C PRO A 111 0.12 -7.32 -24.77
N ALA A 112 -0.54 -6.16 -24.77
CA ALA A 112 -1.39 -5.81 -25.91
C ALA A 112 -0.53 -5.51 -27.14
N ASP A 113 -0.97 -6.06 -28.25
CA ASP A 113 -0.37 -5.85 -29.56
C ASP A 113 -0.38 -4.35 -29.92
N ARG A 114 0.78 -3.77 -30.19
CA ARG A 114 0.93 -2.35 -30.56
C ARG A 114 0.50 -2.05 -32.01
N PHE A 115 -0.17 -2.96 -32.70
CA PHE A 115 -0.51 -2.85 -34.13
C PHE A 115 -1.86 -2.15 -34.40
N ALA A 116 -2.13 -1.02 -33.74
CA ALA A 116 -3.27 -0.15 -34.08
C ALA A 116 -2.84 1.31 -34.33
N GLY A 117 -1.64 1.51 -34.87
CA GLY A 117 -1.18 2.81 -35.39
C GLY A 117 -0.25 2.59 -36.57
N GLY A 118 -0.68 2.95 -37.78
CA GLY A 118 0.01 2.69 -39.04
C GLY A 118 1.36 3.40 -39.19
N GLY A 119 2.40 2.84 -38.56
CA GLY A 119 3.80 3.17 -38.77
C GLY A 119 4.49 2.08 -39.58
N SER A 120 5.08 2.46 -40.70
CA SER A 120 5.82 1.59 -41.63
C SER A 120 6.88 0.72 -40.93
N PRO A 121 7.03 -0.57 -41.28
CA PRO A 121 7.98 -1.46 -40.63
C PRO A 121 9.38 -1.24 -41.24
N THR A 122 10.25 -0.51 -40.53
CA THR A 122 11.68 -0.59 -40.82
C THR A 122 12.26 -1.78 -40.06
N LEU A 123 12.76 -2.74 -40.83
CA LEU A 123 13.50 -3.92 -40.38
C LEU A 123 14.41 -3.66 -39.18
N SER A 124 14.18 -4.40 -38.11
CA SER A 124 15.18 -4.69 -37.08
C SER A 124 14.96 -6.12 -36.61
N ASP A 125 15.44 -7.04 -37.43
CA ASP A 125 16.14 -8.28 -37.10
C ASP A 125 15.97 -8.83 -35.66
N LEU A 126 14.98 -9.72 -35.50
CA LEU A 126 14.95 -10.91 -34.63
C LEU A 126 13.56 -11.56 -34.75
N GLY A 127 13.42 -12.50 -35.69
CA GLY A 127 12.17 -13.17 -36.04
C GLY A 127 11.56 -14.04 -34.93
N VAL A 128 10.88 -13.42 -33.97
CA VAL A 128 9.91 -14.06 -33.06
C VAL A 128 8.73 -13.10 -32.87
N GLY A 129 7.92 -12.94 -33.92
CA GLY A 129 6.64 -12.22 -33.91
C GLY A 129 5.53 -13.10 -33.38
N GLY A 130 5.62 -13.49 -32.10
CA GLY A 130 4.52 -14.09 -31.35
C GLY A 130 4.24 -13.21 -30.15
N ASP A 131 2.97 -13.02 -29.82
CA ASP A 131 2.51 -12.44 -28.56
C ASP A 131 3.28 -13.11 -27.41
N ARG A 132 4.29 -12.42 -26.87
CA ARG A 132 5.16 -13.00 -25.85
C ARG A 132 4.38 -13.02 -24.54
N MET A 133 3.74 -14.15 -24.27
CA MET A 133 3.10 -14.42 -22.99
C MET A 133 4.17 -14.68 -21.93
N LEU A 134 4.13 -13.93 -20.83
CA LEU A 134 4.93 -14.22 -19.65
C LEU A 134 4.09 -15.03 -18.67
N GLN A 135 4.68 -16.08 -18.12
CA GLN A 135 4.07 -16.93 -17.11
C GLN A 135 4.94 -16.94 -15.86
N SER A 136 4.33 -16.67 -14.72
CA SER A 136 4.97 -16.77 -13.41
C SER A 136 4.22 -17.79 -12.57
N LEU A 137 4.95 -18.74 -11.98
CA LEU A 137 4.37 -19.78 -11.13
C LEU A 137 4.71 -19.52 -9.67
N LEU A 138 3.70 -19.19 -8.88
CA LEU A 138 3.85 -18.72 -7.51
C LEU A 138 3.52 -19.85 -6.54
N VAL A 139 4.36 -20.01 -5.52
CA VAL A 139 4.18 -21.01 -4.47
C VAL A 139 3.01 -20.60 -3.58
N THR A 140 2.12 -21.55 -3.28
CA THR A 140 1.08 -21.37 -2.27
C THR A 140 1.33 -22.25 -1.06
N ARG A 141 0.72 -21.89 0.07
CA ARG A 141 0.75 -22.65 1.33
C ARG A 141 -0.66 -22.95 1.80
N ASN A 142 -0.79 -23.91 2.69
CA ASN A 142 -2.04 -24.13 3.41
C ASN A 142 -2.36 -22.91 4.29
N VAL A 143 -3.65 -22.61 4.42
CA VAL A 143 -4.16 -21.55 5.29
C VAL A 143 -3.96 -21.97 6.75
N ARG A 144 -3.63 -21.01 7.63
CA ARG A 144 -3.55 -21.24 9.08
C ARG A 144 -4.94 -21.54 9.64
N ASP A 145 -5.00 -22.35 10.69
CA ASP A 145 -6.28 -22.71 11.33
C ASP A 145 -6.98 -21.51 11.97
N HIS A 146 -6.20 -20.56 12.47
CA HIS A 146 -6.69 -19.34 13.13
C HIS A 146 -6.07 -18.13 12.45
N LEU A 147 -6.92 -17.22 11.98
CA LEU A 147 -6.51 -15.92 11.47
C LEU A 147 -6.58 -14.89 12.60
N LEU A 148 -5.67 -13.93 12.60
CA LEU A 148 -5.69 -12.82 13.53
C LEU A 148 -6.91 -11.94 13.26
N ASP A 149 -7.79 -11.83 14.25
CA ASP A 149 -8.90 -10.89 14.23
C ASP A 149 -8.75 -9.89 15.39
N LEU A 150 -8.59 -8.62 15.04
CA LEU A 150 -8.47 -7.53 16.00
C LEU A 150 -9.82 -7.07 16.56
N ARG A 151 -10.93 -7.66 16.10
CA ARG A 151 -12.29 -7.48 16.65
C ARG A 151 -12.78 -6.02 16.65
N PHE A 152 -12.35 -5.24 15.66
CA PHE A 152 -12.72 -3.82 15.56
C PHE A 152 -14.23 -3.58 15.61
N SER A 153 -14.99 -4.45 14.96
CA SER A 153 -16.46 -4.40 14.86
C SER A 153 -17.19 -4.78 16.15
N GLU A 154 -16.53 -5.41 17.12
CA GLU A 154 -17.13 -5.76 18.41
C GLU A 154 -17.29 -4.53 19.32
N ALA A 155 -16.54 -3.46 19.06
CA ALA A 155 -16.61 -2.21 19.81
C ALA A 155 -17.42 -1.12 19.07
N ALA A 156 -18.13 -0.29 19.83
CA ALA A 156 -18.92 0.80 19.27
C ALA A 156 -18.03 1.82 18.55
N LEU A 157 -18.44 2.25 17.35
CA LEU A 157 -17.76 3.32 16.61
C LEU A 157 -17.98 4.66 17.34
N LEU A 158 -16.89 5.38 17.65
CA LEU A 158 -16.95 6.68 18.34
C LEU A 158 -16.90 7.86 17.39
N ALA A 159 -16.00 7.80 16.41
CA ALA A 159 -15.82 8.87 15.44
C ALA A 159 -15.41 8.31 14.08
N GLN A 160 -15.80 9.03 13.03
CA GLN A 160 -15.49 8.69 11.65
C GLN A 160 -15.31 9.98 10.85
N VAL A 161 -14.33 9.97 9.94
CA VAL A 161 -14.12 11.03 8.96
C VAL A 161 -13.68 10.43 7.64
N THR A 162 -14.20 10.96 6.53
CA THR A 162 -13.79 10.60 5.17
C THR A 162 -13.09 11.79 4.55
N LEU A 163 -11.90 11.57 4.01
CA LEU A 163 -11.02 12.58 3.43
C LEU A 163 -10.57 12.15 2.03
N GLN A 164 -10.10 13.11 1.25
CA GLN A 164 -9.30 12.82 0.06
C GLN A 164 -8.00 12.13 0.49
N GLY A 165 -7.68 11.02 -0.18
CA GLY A 165 -6.54 10.18 0.18
C GLY A 165 -5.21 10.90 0.03
N ASP A 166 -5.04 11.74 -0.98
CA ASP A 166 -3.81 12.50 -1.21
C ASP A 166 -3.55 13.47 -0.05
N ALA A 167 -4.57 14.20 0.40
CA ALA A 167 -4.45 15.10 1.54
C ALA A 167 -4.02 14.36 2.82
N VAL A 168 -4.54 13.15 3.08
CA VAL A 168 -4.11 12.34 4.23
C VAL A 168 -2.66 11.89 4.10
N ARG A 169 -2.25 11.47 2.89
CA ARG A 169 -0.88 11.04 2.63
C ARG A 169 0.12 12.19 2.77
N ASP A 170 -0.23 13.39 2.34
CA ASP A 170 0.60 14.59 2.50
C ASP A 170 0.81 14.92 3.98
N LEU A 171 -0.26 14.89 4.79
CA LEU A 171 -0.14 15.11 6.24
C LEU A 171 0.75 14.07 6.92
N ILE A 172 0.66 12.81 6.49
CA ILE A 172 1.51 11.73 7.01
C ILE A 172 2.96 11.91 6.55
N ALA A 173 3.18 12.42 5.33
CA ALA A 173 4.51 12.70 4.81
C ALA A 173 5.25 13.72 5.69
N ASP A 174 4.57 14.77 6.15
CA ASP A 174 5.14 15.77 7.07
C ASP A 174 5.57 15.14 8.40
N VAL A 175 4.69 14.33 9.01
CA VAL A 175 4.98 13.64 10.27
C VAL A 175 6.11 12.61 10.12
N THR A 176 6.16 11.92 8.97
CA THR A 176 7.21 10.96 8.64
C THR A 176 8.54 11.67 8.37
N ALA A 177 8.53 12.84 7.72
CA ALA A 177 9.72 13.64 7.44
C ALA A 177 10.35 14.18 8.73
N ALA A 178 9.54 14.51 9.74
CA ALA A 178 10.02 14.85 11.08
C ALA A 178 10.47 13.64 11.92
N GLN A 179 10.41 12.44 11.35
CA GLN A 179 10.82 11.18 11.98
C GLN A 179 10.12 10.93 13.33
N CYS A 180 8.88 11.39 13.48
CA CYS A 180 8.07 11.10 14.65
C CYS A 180 7.87 9.58 14.79
N THR A 181 8.03 9.04 15.99
CA THR A 181 7.84 7.62 16.27
C THR A 181 6.36 7.26 16.39
N GLU A 182 5.57 8.20 16.93
CA GLU A 182 4.18 8.00 17.31
C GLU A 182 3.33 9.17 16.80
N VAL A 183 2.07 8.89 16.48
CA VAL A 183 1.09 9.88 16.03
C VAL A 183 -0.18 9.76 16.84
N SER A 184 -0.58 10.87 17.46
CA SER A 184 -1.89 11.04 18.06
C SER A 184 -2.84 11.57 17.01
N ILE A 185 -3.94 10.84 16.76
CA ILE A 185 -4.99 11.19 15.81
C ILE A 185 -6.21 11.59 16.62
N ARG A 186 -6.78 12.77 16.34
CA ARG A 186 -8.04 13.21 16.92
C ARG A 186 -9.02 13.59 15.82
N ILE A 187 -10.22 13.00 15.88
CA ILE A 187 -11.36 13.36 15.05
C ILE A 187 -12.33 14.15 15.94
N ASP A 188 -12.62 15.38 15.58
CA ASP A 188 -13.49 16.28 16.33
C ASP A 188 -14.54 16.90 15.40
N PRO A 189 -15.84 16.83 15.72
CA PRO A 189 -16.90 17.34 14.84
C PRO A 189 -16.84 18.86 14.62
N LYS A 190 -16.18 19.61 15.52
CA LYS A 190 -16.07 21.07 15.43
C LYS A 190 -14.75 21.51 14.81
N LEU A 191 -13.65 20.85 15.16
CA LEU A 191 -12.32 21.24 14.72
C LEU A 191 -11.94 20.56 13.41
N GLY A 192 -12.34 19.31 13.21
CA GLY A 192 -11.98 18.48 12.06
C GLY A 192 -11.03 17.36 12.48
N VAL A 193 -9.90 17.23 11.79
CA VAL A 193 -8.91 16.16 12.05
C VAL A 193 -7.58 16.76 12.44
N LEU A 194 -7.03 16.28 13.54
CA LEU A 194 -5.71 16.65 14.04
C LEU A 194 -4.79 15.44 14.06
N LEU A 195 -3.59 15.59 13.49
CA LEU A 195 -2.49 14.66 13.60
C LEU A 195 -1.34 15.34 14.36
N ARG A 196 -0.96 14.79 15.50
CA ARG A 196 0.19 15.25 16.28
C ARG A 196 1.25 14.17 16.31
N GLY A 197 2.36 14.41 15.61
CA GLY A 197 3.55 13.57 15.62
C GLY A 197 4.44 13.89 16.82
N GLU A 198 4.89 12.85 17.52
CA GLU A 198 5.71 12.95 18.73
C GLU A 198 6.94 12.02 18.64
N GLY A 199 7.93 12.28 19.50
CA GLY A 199 9.12 11.41 19.65
C GLY A 199 10.16 11.51 18.53
N GLY A 200 10.03 12.49 17.63
CA GLY A 200 11.01 12.76 16.57
C GLY A 200 12.16 13.66 17.03
N PRO A 201 13.36 13.56 16.40
CA PRO A 201 14.52 14.41 16.71
C PRO A 201 14.33 15.87 16.28
N TYR A 202 13.37 16.15 15.40
CA TYR A 202 13.10 17.49 14.87
C TYR A 202 11.98 18.22 15.62
N GLY A 203 11.52 17.66 16.74
CA GLY A 203 10.43 18.20 17.55
C GLY A 203 9.08 17.58 17.24
N GLU A 204 8.03 18.18 17.79
CA GLU A 204 6.66 17.76 17.56
C GLU A 204 6.10 18.42 16.29
N VAL A 205 5.31 17.66 15.53
CA VAL A 205 4.62 18.16 14.34
C VAL A 205 3.13 18.11 14.59
N GLU A 206 2.44 19.19 14.24
CA GLU A 206 0.99 19.27 14.32
C GLU A 206 0.43 19.62 12.95
N ALA A 207 -0.44 18.76 12.43
CA ALA A 207 -1.06 18.92 11.13
C ALA A 207 -2.59 18.84 11.30
N HIS A 208 -3.30 19.78 10.69
CA HIS A 208 -4.74 19.96 10.92
C HIS A 208 -5.53 20.08 9.62
N VAL A 209 -6.65 19.37 9.55
CA VAL A 209 -7.67 19.54 8.52
C VAL A 209 -8.92 20.10 9.19
N ASN A 210 -9.24 21.35 8.87
CA ASN A 210 -10.43 22.01 9.41
C ASN A 210 -11.72 21.26 9.01
N ALA A 211 -12.72 21.28 9.89
CA ALA A 211 -14.04 20.67 9.65
C ALA A 211 -14.74 21.18 8.37
N ASN A 212 -14.42 22.40 7.93
CA ASN A 212 -14.99 23.04 6.73
C ASN A 212 -14.09 22.92 5.48
N SER A 213 -13.02 22.13 5.54
CA SER A 213 -12.09 21.97 4.42
C SER A 213 -12.70 21.18 3.27
N GLU A 214 -12.38 21.54 2.02
CA GLU A 214 -12.86 20.84 0.82
C GLU A 214 -12.32 19.41 0.69
N VAL A 215 -11.19 19.11 1.35
CA VAL A 215 -10.62 17.76 1.37
C VAL A 215 -11.41 16.81 2.29
N LEU A 216 -12.27 17.35 3.15
CA LEU A 216 -13.14 16.60 4.05
C LEU A 216 -14.47 16.29 3.34
N LEU A 217 -14.70 15.01 3.07
CA LEU A 217 -15.86 14.53 2.33
C LEU A 217 -17.05 14.20 3.25
N SER A 218 -16.77 13.74 4.47
CA SER A 218 -17.79 13.51 5.50
C SER A 218 -17.17 13.49 6.90
N LEU A 219 -17.85 14.04 7.91
CA LEU A 219 -17.40 14.03 9.30
C LEU A 219 -18.56 13.63 10.21
N SER A 220 -18.33 12.65 11.09
CA SER A 220 -19.29 12.28 12.13
C SER A 220 -19.51 13.46 13.07
N ARG A 221 -20.78 13.73 13.40
CA ARG A 221 -21.19 14.90 14.21
C ARG A 221 -21.42 14.58 15.69
N GLU A 222 -21.27 13.32 16.08
CA GLU A 222 -21.76 12.84 17.38
C GLU A 222 -20.77 13.08 18.51
N ARG A 223 -19.54 12.58 18.38
CA ARG A 223 -18.52 12.62 19.43
C ARG A 223 -17.13 12.84 18.84
N SER A 224 -16.27 13.49 19.63
CA SER A 224 -14.84 13.51 19.36
C SER A 224 -14.21 12.20 19.85
N ALA A 225 -13.23 11.68 19.12
CA ALA A 225 -12.44 10.54 19.55
C ALA A 225 -10.96 10.75 19.22
N SER A 226 -10.10 10.09 19.98
CA SER A 226 -8.67 10.10 19.74
C SER A 226 -8.05 8.72 19.90
N THR A 227 -7.00 8.47 19.13
CA THR A 227 -6.17 7.27 19.21
C THR A 227 -4.70 7.66 19.04
N ARG A 228 -3.79 6.79 19.48
CA ARG A 228 -2.36 6.96 19.31
C ARG A 228 -1.81 5.68 18.68
N VAL A 229 -1.04 5.82 17.61
CA VAL A 229 -0.49 4.69 16.85
C VAL A 229 0.96 4.97 16.49
N TYR A 230 1.72 3.93 16.15
CA TYR A 230 3.04 4.15 15.55
C TYR A 230 2.91 4.82 14.18
N THR A 231 3.78 5.79 13.88
CA THR A 231 3.78 6.52 12.60
C THR A 231 3.89 5.59 11.41
N HIS A 232 4.73 4.56 11.50
CA HIS A 232 4.92 3.59 10.42
C HIS A 232 3.65 2.75 10.17
N HIS A 233 2.88 2.38 11.19
CA HIS A 233 1.59 1.70 11.00
C HIS A 233 0.57 2.62 10.36
N LEU A 234 0.51 3.90 10.77
CA LEU A 234 -0.38 4.87 10.14
C LEU A 234 -0.04 5.05 8.66
N ALA A 235 1.26 5.17 8.34
CA ALA A 235 1.73 5.31 6.98
C ALA A 235 1.36 4.08 6.11
N LEU A 236 1.57 2.86 6.63
CA LEU A 236 1.16 1.63 5.96
C LEU A 236 -0.36 1.55 5.79
N ALA A 237 -1.12 1.83 6.86
CA ALA A 237 -2.57 1.77 6.86
C ALA A 237 -3.21 2.77 5.89
N CYS A 238 -2.59 3.93 5.66
CA CYS A 238 -3.07 4.94 4.70
C CYS A 238 -2.46 4.79 3.30
N GLY A 239 -1.61 3.79 3.07
CA GLY A 239 -0.91 3.60 1.79
C GLY A 239 0.10 4.72 1.47
N ALA A 240 0.58 5.43 2.48
CA ALA A 240 1.65 6.42 2.40
C ALA A 240 3.01 5.70 2.46
N ARG A 241 3.42 5.08 1.34
CA ARG A 241 4.76 4.47 1.24
C ARG A 241 5.74 5.53 0.78
N GLY A 242 6.80 5.75 1.57
CA GLY A 242 7.77 6.85 1.41
C GLY A 242 8.12 7.17 -0.04
N GLY A 243 7.68 8.34 -0.49
CA GLY A 243 8.07 8.96 -1.75
C GLY A 243 8.53 10.37 -1.45
N THR A 244 9.82 10.55 -1.17
CA THR A 244 10.43 11.88 -1.26
C THR A 244 10.56 12.23 -2.74
N GLY A 245 9.62 12.98 -3.29
CA GLY A 245 9.67 13.40 -4.69
C GLY A 245 8.43 14.12 -5.17
N GLY A 246 8.26 15.38 -4.76
CA GLY A 246 7.17 16.24 -5.22
C GLY A 246 7.18 17.61 -4.55
N GLY A 247 8.35 18.27 -4.53
CA GLY A 247 8.45 19.66 -4.12
C GLY A 247 7.54 20.55 -4.98
N GLY A 248 6.96 21.55 -4.33
CA GLY A 248 5.88 22.40 -4.82
C GLY A 248 6.02 22.88 -6.26
N SER A 249 4.88 22.89 -6.95
CA SER A 249 4.62 23.74 -8.10
C SER A 249 4.55 25.21 -7.66
N SER A 250 5.71 25.79 -7.34
CA SER A 250 5.90 27.25 -7.38
C SER A 250 6.74 27.59 -8.61
N SER A 251 6.11 28.34 -9.51
CA SER A 251 6.64 29.08 -10.66
C SER A 251 8.15 29.35 -10.67
N GLY A 252 8.77 29.05 -11.82
CA GLY A 252 10.20 29.11 -12.06
C GLY A 252 10.86 30.47 -11.87
N GLY A 253 12.11 30.39 -11.42
CA GLY A 253 13.12 31.43 -11.50
C GLY A 253 14.44 30.79 -11.93
N SER A 254 14.94 31.23 -13.08
CA SER A 254 16.17 30.79 -13.74
C SER A 254 17.41 31.00 -12.87
N GLY A 255 18.34 30.04 -12.85
CA GLY A 255 19.65 30.20 -12.22
C GLY A 255 20.58 29.03 -12.49
N ALA A 256 21.80 29.32 -12.95
CA ALA A 256 22.71 28.43 -13.64
C ALA A 256 23.80 27.81 -12.75
N GLY A 257 24.34 26.66 -13.19
CA GLY A 257 25.76 26.30 -13.10
C GLY A 257 26.27 25.62 -11.81
N GLY A 258 27.04 24.54 -11.98
CA GLY A 258 27.94 24.06 -10.92
C GLY A 258 28.24 22.56 -10.92
N THR A 259 29.16 22.13 -11.78
CA THR A 259 29.91 20.86 -11.69
C THR A 259 30.76 20.78 -10.42
N GLY A 260 30.81 19.62 -9.76
CA GLY A 260 31.80 19.35 -8.71
C GLY A 260 31.60 18.01 -8.00
N GLY A 261 32.38 17.00 -8.37
CA GLY A 261 32.38 15.68 -7.75
C GLY A 261 33.07 15.65 -6.38
N GLY A 262 32.65 14.70 -5.54
CA GLY A 262 33.29 14.40 -4.26
C GLY A 262 33.00 12.97 -3.84
N ARG A 263 33.94 12.06 -4.15
CA ARG A 263 34.01 10.71 -3.59
C ARG A 263 34.47 10.81 -2.13
N LEU A 264 33.74 10.19 -1.20
CA LEU A 264 34.33 9.77 0.07
C LEU A 264 33.96 8.31 0.37
N ARG A 265 35.04 7.55 0.59
CA ARG A 265 35.16 6.14 0.89
C ARG A 265 35.39 6.05 2.40
N GLY A 266 34.63 5.20 3.10
CA GLY A 266 34.81 4.93 4.53
C GLY A 266 34.39 3.51 4.88
N THR A 267 35.26 2.80 5.58
CA THR A 267 35.34 1.35 5.80
C THR A 267 34.57 0.86 7.04
N VAL A 268 34.00 -0.36 6.93
CA VAL A 268 33.36 -1.26 7.95
C VAL A 268 34.48 -1.84 8.88
N PRO A 269 34.31 -2.47 10.09
CA PRO A 269 33.19 -3.36 10.51
C PRO A 269 32.82 -3.50 12.03
N GLY A 270 31.71 -4.19 12.31
CA GLY A 270 31.56 -5.00 13.54
C GLY A 270 30.23 -4.90 14.29
N GLY A 271 29.67 -6.07 14.64
CA GLY A 271 28.79 -6.24 15.81
C GLY A 271 27.34 -6.62 15.51
N GLY A 272 27.10 -7.90 15.21
CA GLY A 272 25.76 -8.49 15.26
C GLY A 272 25.29 -8.65 16.71
N GLY A 273 24.17 -8.03 17.05
CA GLY A 273 23.47 -8.17 18.32
C GLY A 273 21.97 -7.97 18.08
N SER A 274 21.25 -9.07 17.92
CA SER A 274 19.79 -9.11 17.80
C SER A 274 19.18 -9.07 19.20
N SER A 275 18.61 -7.94 19.61
CA SER A 275 17.67 -7.87 20.72
C SER A 275 16.29 -7.44 20.21
N THR A 276 15.48 -8.41 19.81
CA THR A 276 14.05 -8.26 19.57
C THR A 276 13.32 -8.46 20.91
N ARG A 277 13.00 -7.38 21.61
CA ARG A 277 12.03 -7.47 22.72
C ARG A 277 11.28 -6.20 23.10
N ASP A 278 11.68 -5.05 22.59
CA ASP A 278 10.90 -3.83 22.73
C ASP A 278 10.57 -3.35 21.32
N GLY A 279 9.31 -3.05 21.02
CA GLY A 279 8.81 -2.56 19.72
C GLY A 279 9.39 -1.19 19.27
N ARG A 280 10.61 -0.86 19.68
CA ARG A 280 11.44 0.17 19.09
C ARG A 280 12.10 -0.42 17.84
N LEU A 281 11.72 0.13 16.70
CA LEU A 281 12.42 -0.06 15.44
C LEU A 281 13.94 0.05 15.67
N SER A 282 14.67 -0.91 15.14
CA SER A 282 16.14 -0.85 15.14
C SER A 282 16.57 0.35 14.29
N ASN A 283 17.73 0.97 14.56
CA ASN A 283 18.26 2.04 13.69
C ASN A 283 18.33 1.60 12.21
N THR A 284 18.45 0.30 11.95
CA THR A 284 18.39 -0.30 10.62
C THR A 284 17.04 -0.14 9.92
N ASP A 285 15.92 -0.08 10.64
CA ASP A 285 14.59 0.11 10.05
C ASP A 285 14.32 1.57 9.67
N TYR A 286 14.84 2.53 10.45
CA TYR A 286 14.86 3.95 10.09
C TYR A 286 15.75 4.21 8.88
N ILE A 287 16.94 3.60 8.86
CA ILE A 287 17.85 3.67 7.71
C ILE A 287 17.19 2.99 6.51
N LEU A 288 16.43 1.90 6.66
CA LEU A 288 15.71 1.23 5.56
C LEU A 288 14.49 2.00 5.06
N MET A 289 13.78 2.78 5.89
CA MET A 289 12.79 3.74 5.37
C MET A 289 13.46 4.85 4.54
N GLY A 290 14.65 5.30 4.94
CA GLY A 290 15.48 6.20 4.13
C GLY A 290 16.14 5.54 2.92
N LEU A 291 16.50 4.26 3.00
CA LEU A 291 17.18 3.51 1.93
C LEU A 291 16.20 2.92 0.92
N ALA A 292 14.96 2.59 1.30
CA ALA A 292 13.90 2.26 0.37
C ALA A 292 13.50 3.49 -0.48
N ALA A 293 13.76 4.70 0.02
CA ALA A 293 13.68 5.95 -0.73
C ALA A 293 14.95 6.28 -1.53
N SER A 294 16.10 5.62 -1.27
CA SER A 294 17.41 5.96 -1.85
C SER A 294 18.04 4.85 -2.72
N ALA A 295 17.52 3.62 -2.69
CA ALA A 295 18.08 2.47 -3.41
C ALA A 295 17.58 2.30 -4.87
N VAL A 296 16.94 3.32 -5.45
CA VAL A 296 16.67 3.39 -6.91
C VAL A 296 17.13 4.75 -7.45
N GLY A 297 18.40 5.07 -7.19
CA GLY A 297 19.01 6.32 -7.65
C GLY A 297 20.53 6.31 -7.71
N ALA A 298 21.17 5.14 -7.77
CA ALA A 298 22.62 5.04 -7.89
C ALA A 298 23.01 4.03 -8.97
N GLY A 299 22.92 4.47 -10.23
CA GLY A 299 23.56 3.79 -11.37
C GLY A 299 22.75 3.83 -12.65
N GLY A 300 22.93 4.87 -13.46
CA GLY A 300 22.47 4.88 -14.85
C GLY A 300 21.82 6.21 -15.24
N SER A 301 22.59 7.08 -15.88
CA SER A 301 22.05 8.23 -16.61
C SER A 301 21.23 7.73 -17.80
N GLY A 302 19.90 7.75 -17.67
CA GLY A 302 18.98 7.54 -18.80
C GLY A 302 17.64 6.92 -18.37
N SER A 303 16.55 7.59 -18.74
CA SER A 303 15.15 7.13 -18.65
C SER A 303 14.50 7.16 -17.26
N GLY A 304 13.56 8.09 -17.08
CA GLY A 304 12.78 8.28 -15.87
C GLY A 304 11.96 7.05 -15.48
N GLY A 305 12.39 6.36 -14.43
CA GLY A 305 11.54 5.46 -13.66
C GLY A 305 10.93 6.24 -12.50
N ALA A 306 9.70 6.71 -12.65
CA ALA A 306 8.90 7.09 -11.49
C ALA A 306 8.77 5.85 -10.61
N ALA A 307 9.04 5.99 -9.31
CA ALA A 307 8.94 4.90 -8.35
C ALA A 307 7.55 4.23 -8.49
N VAL A 308 7.49 2.93 -8.76
CA VAL A 308 6.21 2.21 -8.94
C VAL A 308 5.34 2.28 -7.68
N GLY A 309 5.96 2.49 -6.51
CA GLY A 309 5.27 2.78 -5.25
C GLY A 309 4.47 4.09 -5.24
N THR A 310 4.81 5.08 -6.07
CA THR A 310 4.02 6.32 -6.23
C THR A 310 2.95 6.19 -7.32
N LEU A 311 3.13 5.28 -8.30
CA LEU A 311 2.15 5.04 -9.37
C LEU A 311 0.88 4.34 -8.87
N PHE A 312 0.99 3.50 -7.84
CA PHE A 312 -0.13 2.76 -7.24
C PHE A 312 -0.40 3.16 -5.79
N GLY A 313 -0.17 4.45 -5.46
CA GLY A 313 -0.54 5.03 -4.16
C GLY A 313 -1.97 4.63 -3.74
N GLY A 314 -2.22 4.67 -2.42
CA GLY A 314 -3.50 4.25 -1.82
C GLY A 314 -4.73 4.89 -2.48
N PHE A 315 -5.92 4.44 -2.11
CA PHE A 315 -7.13 4.87 -2.79
C PHE A 315 -7.43 6.38 -2.61
N GLU A 316 -8.28 6.91 -3.48
CA GLU A 316 -8.61 8.34 -3.58
C GLU A 316 -9.45 8.83 -2.40
N ARG A 317 -10.17 7.93 -1.72
CA ARG A 317 -10.95 8.25 -0.53
C ARG A 317 -10.49 7.36 0.62
N LEU A 318 -10.14 7.99 1.73
CA LEU A 318 -9.79 7.31 2.98
C LEU A 318 -10.81 7.69 4.04
N THR A 319 -11.35 6.68 4.72
CA THR A 319 -12.18 6.87 5.90
C THR A 319 -11.40 6.41 7.12
N LEU A 320 -11.15 7.34 8.04
CA LEU A 320 -10.58 7.04 9.35
C LEU A 320 -11.72 6.83 10.34
N GLN A 321 -11.66 5.72 11.08
CA GLN A 321 -12.64 5.33 12.08
C GLN A 321 -11.94 5.01 13.40
N ILE A 322 -12.49 5.51 14.50
CA ILE A 322 -12.01 5.23 15.86
C ILE A 322 -13.15 4.60 16.65
N ASN A 323 -12.93 3.43 17.22
CA ASN A 323 -13.91 2.74 18.05
C ASN A 323 -13.71 2.99 19.56
N ALA A 324 -14.57 2.41 20.38
CA ALA A 324 -14.56 2.58 21.84
C ALA A 324 -13.31 2.01 22.52
N GLN A 325 -12.62 1.08 21.86
CA GLN A 325 -11.32 0.55 22.29
C GLN A 325 -10.13 1.39 21.78
N ARG A 326 -10.40 2.55 21.17
CA ARG A 326 -9.42 3.44 20.54
C ARG A 326 -8.64 2.79 19.40
N GLN A 327 -9.08 1.66 18.86
CA GLN A 327 -8.47 1.11 17.65
C GLN A 327 -8.72 2.05 16.47
N LEU A 328 -7.78 2.07 15.53
CA LEU A 328 -7.90 2.80 14.28
C LEU A 328 -8.29 1.83 13.17
N SER A 329 -9.33 2.16 12.40
CA SER A 329 -9.63 1.51 11.12
C SER A 329 -9.50 2.52 10.00
N VAL A 330 -8.80 2.15 8.92
CA VAL A 330 -8.64 2.92 7.70
C VAL A 330 -9.29 2.16 6.55
N LEU A 331 -10.41 2.68 6.07
CA LEU A 331 -11.12 2.13 4.92
C LEU A 331 -10.75 2.91 3.65
N HIS A 332 -10.25 2.18 2.67
CA HIS A 332 -9.89 2.66 1.35
C HIS A 332 -11.03 2.40 0.36
N MET A 333 -11.44 3.45 -0.36
CA MET A 333 -12.50 3.36 -1.36
C MET A 333 -12.11 4.06 -2.66
N GLN A 334 -12.50 3.45 -3.79
CA GLN A 334 -12.41 4.09 -5.10
C GLN A 334 -13.45 5.23 -5.22
N ARG A 335 -13.13 6.27 -6.01
CA ARG A 335 -14.02 7.42 -6.23
C ARG A 335 -15.25 7.06 -7.07
N ASP A 336 -15.06 6.17 -8.04
CA ASP A 336 -16.11 5.74 -8.97
C ASP A 336 -16.96 4.60 -8.41
N HIS A 337 -18.28 4.79 -8.50
CA HIS A 337 -19.29 3.94 -7.87
C HIS A 337 -19.45 2.54 -8.48
N GLU A 338 -18.73 2.21 -9.56
CA GLU A 338 -18.94 0.98 -10.32
C GLU A 338 -18.12 -0.22 -9.80
N LEU A 339 -16.92 0.00 -9.27
CA LEU A 339 -16.04 -1.05 -8.75
C LEU A 339 -15.83 -0.86 -7.24
N LYS A 340 -16.59 -1.61 -6.44
CA LYS A 340 -16.54 -1.59 -4.98
C LYS A 340 -15.37 -2.41 -4.43
N VAL A 341 -14.15 -2.09 -4.84
CA VAL A 341 -12.96 -2.59 -4.13
C VAL A 341 -12.85 -1.84 -2.81
N SER A 342 -12.84 -2.58 -1.72
CA SER A 342 -12.67 -2.03 -0.38
C SER A 342 -11.48 -2.69 0.30
N VAL A 343 -10.56 -1.88 0.80
CA VAL A 343 -9.47 -2.34 1.67
C VAL A 343 -9.65 -1.72 3.04
N THR A 344 -9.71 -2.54 4.08
CA THR A 344 -9.80 -2.09 5.47
C THR A 344 -8.52 -2.48 6.19
N VAL A 345 -7.83 -1.51 6.77
CA VAL A 345 -6.66 -1.76 7.63
C VAL A 345 -7.02 -1.39 9.05
N VAL A 346 -6.91 -2.33 9.98
CA VAL A 346 -7.13 -2.10 11.41
C VAL A 346 -5.79 -2.08 12.13
N VAL A 347 -5.57 -1.07 12.96
CA VAL A 347 -4.35 -0.85 13.74
C VAL A 347 -4.70 -0.76 15.22
N MET A 348 -3.99 -1.54 16.04
CA MET A 348 -4.08 -1.49 17.50
C MET A 348 -3.51 -0.17 18.02
N PRO A 349 -4.15 0.43 19.04
CA PRO A 349 -3.63 1.63 19.66
C PRO A 349 -2.38 1.32 20.49
N LEU A 350 -1.50 2.31 20.61
CA LEU A 350 -0.46 2.31 21.63
C LEU A 350 -1.13 2.45 22.99
N SER A 351 -0.95 1.43 23.82
CA SER A 351 -1.43 1.46 25.19
C SER A 351 -0.47 2.30 26.03
N SER A 352 -0.92 3.45 26.50
CA SER A 352 -0.19 4.18 27.54
C SER A 352 -0.49 3.57 28.90
N VAL A 353 0.52 3.48 29.79
CA VAL A 353 0.34 3.09 31.19
C VAL A 353 -0.69 4.00 31.90
N TYR A 354 -0.90 5.21 31.38
CA TYR A 354 -1.86 6.18 31.90
C TYR A 354 -3.29 6.05 31.33
N ASP A 355 -3.52 5.18 30.34
CA ASP A 355 -4.89 4.91 29.83
C ASP A 355 -5.61 3.80 30.62
N VAL A 356 -4.94 3.19 31.60
CA VAL A 356 -5.46 2.07 32.44
C VAL A 356 -5.79 2.53 33.87
N LEU A 357 -5.60 3.81 34.20
CA LEU A 357 -5.88 4.43 35.51
C LEU A 357 -7.07 5.38 35.43
#